data_AF-A0A5J4TXC4-F1
#
_entry.id   AF-A0A5J4TXC4-F1
#
_cell.length_a   1.000
_cell.length_b   1.000
_cell.length_c   1.000
_cell.angle_alpha   90.00
_cell.angle_beta   90.00
_cell.angle_gamma   90.00
#
_symmetry.space_group_name_H-M   'P 1'
#
loop_
_entity.id
_entity.type
_entity.pdbx_description
1 polymer ?
#
loop_
_entity_poly.entity_id
_entity_poly.type
_entity_poly.pdbx_seq_one_letter_code
_entity_poly.pdbx_strand_id
1 'polypeptide(L)'
;MSTASSISSSTSNGPVMSHIPRKLNYIRLQFQEASLFLNTMDHQKAQAAQLRGWNTTMIMNKTAIPDINQWIAKLRANIPAQLIQIPPQMTMTTDAAPSGWSSTLEKEQEMIAMAHGTWNRKQTKLTSNNREIKAITQGLRNFAKILKNSRIQSLAIRSDNSTAVFDIRKLGATSTLIKEIKQIHQKIEKLGIQIHITHLSGVKNEIADALSRLSRAGDYKLKEKIFQKTYLLMNLNPTIDLFSQHFNNLLPRFMSTIRRHGEIAIDALNQTWKMELQWIHPPIPLLPAVLKKIREEQIEAIIIAPLQLGQI
;
A
#
# COMPACT_ATOMS: atom_id res chain seq x y z
N MET A 1 32.73 22.77 -14.89
CA MET A 1 32.20 21.46 -15.32
C MET A 1 33.30 20.42 -15.12
N SER A 2 33.13 19.49 -14.17
CA SER A 2 34.00 18.32 -14.02
C SER A 2 33.13 17.09 -14.29
N THR A 3 33.51 16.32 -15.30
CA THR A 3 32.91 15.04 -15.67
C THR A 3 33.24 14.02 -14.58
N ALA A 4 32.41 13.94 -13.55
CA ALA A 4 32.46 12.82 -12.61
C ALA A 4 31.99 11.56 -13.34
N SER A 5 32.93 10.70 -13.74
CA SER A 5 32.71 9.36 -14.29
C SER A 5 31.80 8.53 -13.39
N SER A 6 31.06 7.57 -13.96
CA SER A 6 30.40 6.52 -13.16
C SER A 6 31.45 5.82 -12.29
N ILE A 7 31.13 5.60 -11.02
CA ILE A 7 32.10 5.01 -10.08
C ILE A 7 32.22 3.52 -10.40
N SER A 8 33.42 3.10 -10.82
CA SER A 8 33.77 1.70 -11.11
C SER A 8 34.57 1.02 -9.98
N SER A 9 35.18 1.79 -9.08
CA SER A 9 35.96 1.29 -7.94
C SER A 9 35.29 1.60 -6.59
N SER A 10 35.39 0.68 -5.64
CA SER A 10 34.69 0.74 -4.34
C SER A 10 35.58 1.22 -3.18
N THR A 11 36.80 1.68 -3.46
CA THR A 11 37.81 1.97 -2.44
C THR A 11 37.99 3.47 -2.24
N SER A 12 37.81 3.93 -0.99
CA SER A 12 38.06 5.31 -0.56
C SER A 12 38.39 5.35 0.93
N ASN A 13 39.07 6.39 1.42
CA ASN A 13 39.45 6.50 2.84
C ASN A 13 38.43 7.37 3.62
N GLY A 14 38.35 7.17 4.94
CA GLY A 14 37.41 7.86 5.84
C GLY A 14 37.32 9.39 5.66
N PRO A 15 38.44 10.12 5.54
CA PRO A 15 38.42 11.58 5.33
C PRO A 15 37.72 11.99 4.04
N VAL A 16 37.95 11.29 2.92
CA VAL A 16 37.32 11.61 1.61
C VAL A 16 35.82 11.32 1.66
N MET A 17 35.43 10.20 2.28
CA MET A 17 34.01 9.86 2.50
C MET A 17 33.29 10.75 3.51
N SER A 18 33.99 11.56 4.30
CA SER A 18 33.38 12.54 5.20
C SER A 18 32.82 13.78 4.48
N HIS A 19 33.36 14.10 3.31
CA HIS A 19 32.98 15.31 2.56
C HIS A 19 31.67 15.16 1.79
N ILE A 20 31.34 13.93 1.37
CA ILE A 20 30.14 13.63 0.58
C ILE A 20 28.87 13.90 1.40
N PRO A 21 28.73 13.42 2.66
CA PRO A 21 27.58 13.75 3.49
C PRO A 21 27.36 15.25 3.71
N ARG A 22 28.46 15.99 3.94
CA ARG A 22 28.41 17.43 4.19
C ARG A 22 27.88 18.21 2.99
N LYS A 23 28.26 17.83 1.77
CA LYS A 23 27.77 18.44 0.51
C LYS A 23 26.31 18.08 0.22
N LEU A 24 25.91 16.84 0.49
CA LEU A 24 24.54 16.37 0.30
C LEU A 24 23.54 17.02 1.26
N ASN A 25 23.97 17.36 2.48
CA ASN A 25 23.14 18.11 3.43
C ASN A 25 22.72 19.49 2.89
N TYR A 26 23.56 20.15 2.07
CA TYR A 26 23.26 21.47 1.50
C TYR A 26 22.11 21.43 0.48
N ILE A 27 21.92 20.29 -0.20
CA ILE A 27 20.90 20.10 -1.24
C ILE A 27 19.67 19.34 -0.75
N ARG A 28 19.56 19.10 0.57
CA ARG A 28 18.48 18.30 1.17
C ARG A 28 17.08 18.92 1.00
N LEU A 29 17.02 20.24 0.82
CA LEU A 29 15.78 20.96 0.47
C LEU A 29 15.29 20.62 -0.94
N GLN A 30 16.22 20.43 -1.89
CA GLN A 30 15.91 20.05 -3.26
C GLN A 30 15.71 18.53 -3.39
N PHE A 31 16.43 17.74 -2.61
CA PHE A 31 16.36 16.28 -2.64
C PHE A 31 16.06 15.74 -1.25
N GLN A 32 14.78 15.65 -0.88
CA GLN A 32 14.38 15.14 0.43
C GLN A 32 14.95 13.74 0.70
N GLU A 33 14.97 12.89 -0.33
CA GLU A 33 15.54 11.53 -0.32
C GLU A 33 17.04 11.48 0.02
N ALA A 34 17.78 12.60 -0.05
CA ALA A 34 19.21 12.64 0.25
C ALA A 34 19.49 12.09 1.65
N SER A 35 18.55 12.31 2.58
CA SER A 35 18.56 11.76 3.94
C SER A 35 18.71 10.23 3.98
N LEU A 36 18.00 9.49 3.11
CA LEU A 36 18.05 8.02 3.07
C LEU A 36 19.41 7.51 2.62
N PHE A 37 20.03 8.23 1.69
CA PHE A 37 21.35 7.91 1.17
C PHE A 37 22.44 8.22 2.19
N LEU A 38 22.34 9.37 2.86
CA LEU A 38 23.20 9.75 3.98
C LEU A 38 23.20 8.68 5.07
N ASN A 39 22.01 8.24 5.52
CA ASN A 39 21.88 7.20 6.54
C ASN A 39 22.54 5.88 6.12
N THR A 40 22.40 5.50 4.83
CA THR A 40 23.03 4.27 4.31
C THR A 40 24.55 4.38 4.33
N MET A 41 25.10 5.52 3.90
CA MET A 41 26.54 5.76 3.89
C MET A 41 27.12 5.90 5.30
N ASP A 42 26.46 6.64 6.19
CA ASP A 42 26.95 6.84 7.56
C ASP A 42 26.93 5.54 8.35
N HIS A 43 25.94 4.66 8.15
CA HIS A 43 25.94 3.32 8.72
C HIS A 43 27.13 2.47 8.23
N GLN A 44 27.39 2.45 6.91
CA GLN A 44 28.55 1.73 6.37
C GLN A 44 29.87 2.30 6.88
N LYS A 45 29.94 3.63 7.04
CA LYS A 45 31.11 4.31 7.60
C LYS A 45 31.36 3.97 9.05
N ALA A 46 30.31 4.00 9.87
CA ALA A 46 30.39 3.64 11.29
C ALA A 46 30.87 2.20 11.46
N GLN A 47 30.32 1.24 10.70
CA GLN A 47 30.74 -0.16 10.75
C GLN A 47 32.20 -0.37 10.34
N ALA A 48 32.63 0.24 9.24
CA ALA A 48 34.00 0.08 8.77
C ALA A 48 35.02 0.81 9.66
N ALA A 49 34.67 1.97 10.23
CA ALA A 49 35.50 2.67 11.20
C ALA A 49 35.67 1.85 12.50
N GLN A 50 34.60 1.19 12.95
CA GLN A 50 34.65 0.31 14.13
C GLN A 50 35.53 -0.93 13.90
N LEU A 51 35.51 -1.49 12.68
CA LEU A 51 36.24 -2.73 12.37
C LEU A 51 37.72 -2.52 12.00
N ARG A 52 38.07 -1.39 11.36
CA ARG A 52 39.39 -1.19 10.74
C ARG A 52 40.05 0.14 11.07
N GLY A 53 39.39 1.02 11.83
CA GLY A 53 39.90 2.34 12.17
C GLY A 53 39.70 3.38 11.06
N TRP A 54 39.57 4.65 11.47
CA TRP A 54 39.15 5.78 10.61
C TRP A 54 40.08 6.08 9.42
N ASN A 55 41.37 5.77 9.56
CA ASN A 55 42.40 6.10 8.57
C ASN A 55 42.65 5.00 7.52
N THR A 56 41.93 3.87 7.60
CA THR A 56 42.12 2.76 6.66
C THR A 56 41.28 2.90 5.41
N THR A 57 41.72 2.26 4.33
CA THR A 57 40.98 2.17 3.08
C THR A 57 39.69 1.39 3.29
N MET A 58 38.56 2.07 3.11
CA MET A 58 37.25 1.50 3.26
C MET A 58 36.78 0.95 1.91
N ILE A 59 36.32 -0.29 1.91
CA ILE A 59 35.70 -0.91 0.76
C ILE A 59 34.19 -0.70 0.91
N MET A 60 33.62 0.17 0.07
CA MET A 60 32.18 0.36 0.00
C MET A 60 31.51 -0.95 -0.42
N ASN A 61 30.35 -1.24 0.16
CA ASN A 61 29.58 -2.41 -0.23
C ASN A 61 29.20 -2.28 -1.71
N LYS A 62 29.41 -3.33 -2.50
CA LYS A 62 29.04 -3.37 -3.92
C LYS A 62 27.54 -3.07 -4.13
N THR A 63 26.70 -3.32 -3.13
CA THR A 63 25.26 -2.98 -3.15
C THR A 63 24.96 -1.48 -3.07
N ALA A 64 25.92 -0.64 -2.66
CA ALA A 64 25.75 0.81 -2.61
C ALA A 64 26.06 1.50 -3.95
N ILE A 65 26.80 0.84 -4.86
CA ILE A 65 27.19 1.41 -6.16
C ILE A 65 25.96 1.79 -7.02
N PRO A 66 24.91 0.96 -7.14
CA PRO A 66 23.70 1.36 -7.87
C PRO A 66 23.02 2.59 -7.29
N ASP A 67 22.94 2.67 -5.95
CA ASP A 67 22.36 3.83 -5.25
C ASP A 67 23.17 5.09 -5.57
N ILE A 68 24.51 5.03 -5.49
CA ILE A 68 25.39 6.17 -5.81
C ILE A 68 25.20 6.62 -7.27
N ASN A 69 25.17 5.68 -8.22
CA ASN A 69 25.00 6.00 -9.63
C ASN A 69 23.61 6.61 -9.91
N GLN A 70 22.56 6.13 -9.23
CA GLN A 70 21.22 6.73 -9.30
C GLN A 70 21.25 8.17 -8.79
N TRP A 71 21.97 8.45 -7.69
CA TRP A 71 22.14 9.80 -7.17
C TRP A 71 22.91 10.72 -8.11
N ILE A 72 23.99 10.24 -8.71
CA ILE A 72 24.73 11.01 -9.72
C ILE A 72 23.79 11.38 -10.89
N ALA A 73 22.95 10.44 -11.34
CA ALA A 73 21.97 10.72 -12.38
C ALA A 73 20.94 11.79 -11.95
N LYS A 74 20.41 11.71 -10.72
CA LYS A 74 19.49 12.73 -10.18
C LYS A 74 20.13 14.12 -10.11
N LEU A 75 21.37 14.21 -9.63
CA LEU A 75 22.11 15.46 -9.54
C LEU A 75 22.38 16.07 -10.92
N ARG A 76 22.67 15.23 -11.93
CA ARG A 76 22.85 15.68 -13.31
C ARG A 76 21.54 16.19 -13.93
N ALA A 77 20.42 15.52 -13.64
CA ALA A 77 19.12 15.94 -14.15
C ALA A 77 18.70 17.29 -13.55
N ASN A 78 19.13 17.61 -12.32
CA ASN A 78 18.89 18.88 -11.61
C ASN A 78 17.43 19.36 -11.70
N ILE A 79 16.49 18.43 -11.58
CA ILE A 79 15.06 18.73 -11.65
C ILE A 79 14.71 19.51 -10.37
N PRO A 80 14.09 20.71 -10.47
CA PRO A 80 13.68 21.47 -9.30
C PRO A 80 12.61 20.72 -8.50
N ALA A 81 12.73 20.77 -7.17
CA ALA A 81 11.67 20.26 -6.31
C ALA A 81 10.44 21.18 -6.38
N GLN A 82 9.26 20.60 -6.53
CA GLN A 82 8.01 21.35 -6.41
C GLN A 82 7.76 21.67 -4.93
N LEU A 83 8.01 22.91 -4.54
CA LEU A 83 7.86 23.37 -3.15
C LEU A 83 6.42 23.72 -2.78
N ILE A 84 5.58 24.03 -3.77
CA ILE A 84 4.18 24.37 -3.57
C ILE A 84 3.44 23.12 -3.10
N GLN A 85 2.76 23.24 -1.96
CA GLN A 85 1.89 22.18 -1.44
C GLN A 85 0.54 22.22 -2.16
N ILE A 86 0.29 21.22 -3.00
CA ILE A 86 -0.98 21.03 -3.68
C ILE A 86 -1.92 20.25 -2.75
N PRO A 87 -3.15 20.73 -2.52
CA PRO A 87 -4.15 19.99 -1.76
C PRO A 87 -4.39 18.58 -2.34
N PRO A 88 -4.51 17.54 -1.50
CA PRO A 88 -4.81 16.19 -1.97
C PRO A 88 -6.09 16.11 -2.79
N GLN A 89 -6.02 15.49 -3.97
CA GLN A 89 -7.18 15.28 -4.85
C GLN A 89 -7.82 13.90 -4.63
N MET A 90 -7.05 12.97 -4.05
CA MET A 90 -7.48 11.63 -3.67
C MET A 90 -6.90 11.30 -2.30
N THR A 91 -7.55 10.36 -1.61
CA THR A 91 -7.09 9.82 -0.33
C THR A 91 -6.93 8.32 -0.45
N MET A 92 -5.73 7.83 -0.16
CA MET A 92 -5.46 6.41 0.02
C MET A 92 -5.36 6.12 1.51
N THR A 93 -6.20 5.22 2.01
CA THR A 93 -6.16 4.76 3.39
C THR A 93 -5.63 3.32 3.41
N THR A 94 -4.79 2.97 4.38
CA THR A 94 -4.15 1.65 4.46
C THR A 94 -4.25 1.08 5.87
N ASP A 95 -4.23 -0.24 5.94
CA ASP A 95 -4.16 -0.97 7.22
C ASP A 95 -3.42 -2.30 7.04
N ALA A 96 -2.77 -2.75 8.11
CA ALA A 96 -2.00 -3.97 8.14
C ALA A 96 -2.22 -4.82 9.41
N ALA A 97 -3.13 -5.79 9.31
CA ALA A 97 -3.29 -6.86 10.29
C ALA A 97 -2.20 -7.95 10.20
N PRO A 98 -2.08 -8.85 11.20
CA PRO A 98 -1.18 -10.01 11.11
C PRO A 98 -1.53 -10.97 9.96
N SER A 99 -2.79 -10.96 9.53
CA SER A 99 -3.32 -11.85 8.51
C SER A 99 -3.17 -11.29 7.09
N GLY A 100 -3.10 -9.97 6.92
CA GLY A 100 -3.08 -9.35 5.61
C GLY A 100 -2.94 -7.83 5.64
N TRP A 101 -3.08 -7.22 4.48
CA TRP A 101 -3.11 -5.79 4.29
C TRP A 101 -4.31 -5.38 3.48
N SER A 102 -4.68 -4.12 3.62
CA SER A 102 -5.67 -3.48 2.78
C SER A 102 -5.24 -2.06 2.42
N SER A 103 -5.88 -1.56 1.37
CA SER A 103 -5.84 -0.18 0.99
C SER A 103 -7.13 0.19 0.29
N THR A 104 -7.70 1.33 0.64
CA THR A 104 -8.82 1.95 -0.08
C THR A 104 -8.35 3.22 -0.76
N LEU A 105 -8.98 3.58 -1.87
CA LEU A 105 -8.75 4.81 -2.58
C LEU A 105 -10.09 5.55 -2.72
N GLU A 106 -10.10 6.78 -2.25
CA GLU A 106 -11.26 7.66 -2.24
C GLU A 106 -10.98 8.92 -3.08
N LYS A 107 -12.00 9.39 -3.80
CA LYS A 107 -12.04 10.68 -4.48
C LYS A 107 -13.34 11.37 -4.08
N GLU A 108 -13.29 12.63 -3.67
CA GLU A 108 -14.49 13.40 -3.29
C GLU A 108 -15.35 12.67 -2.22
N GLN A 109 -14.69 11.99 -1.27
CA GLN A 109 -15.31 11.18 -0.20
C GLN A 109 -16.04 9.90 -0.67
N GLU A 110 -15.98 9.59 -1.97
CA GLU A 110 -16.46 8.33 -2.50
C GLU A 110 -15.31 7.35 -2.70
N MET A 111 -15.48 6.11 -2.23
CA MET A 111 -14.51 5.05 -2.47
C MET A 111 -14.59 4.59 -3.93
N ILE A 112 -13.49 4.73 -4.66
CA ILE A 112 -13.40 4.42 -6.09
C ILE A 112 -12.64 3.13 -6.36
N ALA A 113 -11.79 2.69 -5.43
CA ALA A 113 -11.06 1.44 -5.56
C ALA A 113 -10.64 0.89 -4.20
N MET A 114 -10.41 -0.41 -4.16
CA MET A 114 -9.91 -1.12 -3.00
C MET A 114 -8.91 -2.18 -3.44
N ALA A 115 -7.94 -2.46 -2.57
CA ALA A 115 -6.97 -3.52 -2.75
C ALA A 115 -6.73 -4.17 -1.39
N HIS A 116 -6.68 -5.49 -1.35
CA HIS A 116 -6.30 -6.21 -0.15
C HIS A 116 -5.54 -7.47 -0.53
N GLY A 117 -4.90 -8.10 0.45
CA GLY A 117 -4.17 -9.32 0.21
C GLY A 117 -3.60 -9.93 1.48
N THR A 118 -3.16 -11.18 1.36
CA THR A 118 -2.53 -11.90 2.45
C THR A 118 -1.03 -11.66 2.50
N TRP A 119 -0.47 -11.76 3.70
CA TRP A 119 0.96 -11.82 3.87
C TRP A 119 1.50 -13.20 3.53
N ASN A 120 2.65 -13.27 2.87
CA ASN A 120 3.38 -14.52 2.76
C ASN A 120 4.03 -14.90 4.11
N ARG A 121 4.52 -16.14 4.24
CA ARG A 121 5.11 -16.68 5.49
C ARG A 121 6.26 -15.84 6.06
N LYS A 122 7.00 -15.08 5.24
CA LYS A 122 8.05 -14.17 5.71
C LYS A 122 7.47 -12.85 6.19
N GLN A 123 6.44 -12.35 5.50
CA GLN A 123 5.76 -11.10 5.80
C GLN A 123 4.89 -11.16 7.06
N THR A 124 4.31 -12.32 7.39
CA THR A 124 3.54 -12.49 8.64
C THR A 124 4.40 -12.30 9.89
N LYS A 125 5.71 -12.56 9.80
CA LYS A 125 6.69 -12.40 10.90
C LYS A 125 7.20 -10.96 11.06
N LEU A 126 6.75 -10.03 10.22
CA LEU A 126 7.17 -8.64 10.30
C LEU A 126 6.50 -7.92 11.48
N THR A 127 7.19 -6.93 12.03
CA THR A 127 6.61 -6.02 13.03
C THR A 127 5.40 -5.28 12.45
N SER A 128 4.54 -4.73 13.30
CA SER A 128 3.40 -3.92 12.85
C SER A 128 3.85 -2.76 11.95
N ASN A 129 4.88 -2.00 12.35
CA ASN A 129 5.42 -0.88 11.56
C ASN A 129 5.90 -1.33 10.16
N ASN A 130 6.60 -2.48 10.10
CA ASN A 130 7.03 -3.05 8.82
C ASN A 130 5.85 -3.47 7.93
N ARG A 131 4.78 -4.01 8.52
CA ARG A 131 3.58 -4.43 7.77
C ARG A 131 2.81 -3.21 7.25
N GLU A 132 2.71 -2.15 8.04
CA GLU A 132 2.09 -0.87 7.64
C GLU A 132 2.79 -0.21 6.46
N ILE A 133 4.12 -0.05 6.54
CA ILE A 133 4.91 0.50 5.42
C ILE A 133 4.76 -0.36 4.16
N LYS A 134 4.67 -1.70 4.32
CA LYS A 134 4.39 -2.60 3.21
C LYS A 134 2.96 -2.46 2.67
N ALA A 135 1.95 -2.27 3.51
CA ALA A 135 0.58 -2.02 3.08
C ALA A 135 0.50 -0.75 2.21
N ILE A 136 1.16 0.33 2.62
CA ILE A 136 1.31 1.55 1.81
C ILE A 136 1.96 1.27 0.46
N THR A 137 3.05 0.49 0.45
CA THR A 137 3.74 0.11 -0.79
C THR A 137 2.82 -0.67 -1.74
N GLN A 138 2.00 -1.57 -1.18
CA GLN A 138 1.06 -2.37 -1.94
C GLN A 138 -0.14 -1.55 -2.44
N GLY A 139 -0.68 -0.63 -1.64
CA GLY A 139 -1.70 0.32 -2.08
C GLY A 139 -1.23 1.14 -3.27
N LEU A 140 -0.07 1.79 -3.16
CA LEU A 140 0.55 2.55 -4.25
C LEU A 140 0.80 1.71 -5.50
N ARG A 141 1.15 0.43 -5.33
CA ARG A 141 1.36 -0.49 -6.45
C ARG A 141 0.05 -0.79 -7.18
N ASN A 142 -1.01 -1.12 -6.45
CA ASN A 142 -2.29 -1.51 -7.04
C ASN A 142 -3.00 -0.32 -7.68
N PHE A 143 -2.92 0.86 -7.06
CA PHE A 143 -3.58 2.05 -7.58
C PHE A 143 -2.75 2.85 -8.59
N ALA A 144 -1.50 2.47 -8.87
CA ALA A 144 -0.61 3.20 -9.78
C ALA A 144 -1.26 3.55 -11.13
N LYS A 145 -2.03 2.63 -11.73
CA LYS A 145 -2.72 2.88 -13.01
C LYS A 145 -3.85 3.89 -12.86
N ILE A 146 -4.65 3.78 -11.79
CA ILE A 146 -5.74 4.71 -11.49
C ILE A 146 -5.19 6.11 -11.27
N LEU A 147 -4.20 6.25 -10.37
CA LEU A 147 -3.55 7.52 -10.05
C LEU A 147 -2.98 8.20 -11.31
N LYS A 148 -2.31 7.42 -12.19
CA LYS A 148 -1.76 7.94 -13.46
C LYS A 148 -2.86 8.37 -14.43
N ASN A 149 -3.91 7.57 -14.60
CA ASN A 149 -5.00 7.86 -15.53
C ASN A 149 -5.84 9.05 -15.07
N SER A 150 -6.01 9.23 -13.77
CA SER A 150 -6.72 10.37 -13.18
C SER A 150 -5.93 11.68 -13.19
N ARG A 151 -4.65 11.64 -13.58
CA ARG A 151 -3.74 12.81 -13.70
C ARG A 151 -3.74 13.69 -12.44
N ILE A 152 -3.84 13.06 -11.27
CA ILE A 152 -3.73 13.81 -10.01
C ILE A 152 -2.31 14.34 -9.85
N GLN A 153 -2.18 15.45 -9.14
CA GLN A 153 -0.91 16.05 -8.75
C GLN A 153 -0.59 15.77 -7.27
N SER A 154 -1.59 15.42 -6.45
CA SER A 154 -1.42 15.25 -5.01
C SER A 154 -2.32 14.14 -4.43
N LEU A 155 -1.74 13.29 -3.58
CA LEU A 155 -2.37 12.16 -2.91
C LEU A 155 -2.21 12.24 -1.40
N ALA A 156 -3.29 12.13 -0.64
CA ALA A 156 -3.23 11.90 0.80
C ALA A 156 -3.02 10.40 1.08
N ILE A 157 -2.12 10.06 1.98
CA ILE A 157 -1.91 8.70 2.48
C ILE A 157 -2.24 8.69 3.97
N ARG A 158 -3.15 7.80 4.40
CA ARG A 158 -3.59 7.65 5.79
C ARG A 158 -3.27 6.26 6.30
N SER A 159 -2.66 6.19 7.49
CA SER A 159 -2.39 4.95 8.23
C SER A 159 -2.62 5.19 9.72
N ASP A 160 -3.02 4.16 10.44
CA ASP A 160 -3.21 4.18 11.89
C ASP A 160 -1.90 4.03 12.69
N ASN A 161 -0.80 3.74 12.00
CA ASN A 161 0.49 3.59 12.63
C ASN A 161 1.30 4.89 12.54
N SER A 162 1.22 5.66 13.62
CA SER A 162 1.94 6.93 13.77
C SER A 162 3.46 6.79 13.59
N THR A 163 4.05 5.64 13.95
CA THR A 163 5.49 5.38 13.78
C THR A 163 5.81 5.20 12.30
N ALA A 164 5.02 4.42 11.55
CA ALA A 164 5.17 4.26 10.11
C ALA A 164 5.02 5.60 9.37
N VAL A 165 4.03 6.40 9.75
CA VAL A 165 3.82 7.76 9.23
C VAL A 165 5.03 8.65 9.51
N PHE A 166 5.57 8.61 10.73
CA PHE A 166 6.75 9.37 11.13
C PHE A 166 7.99 8.93 10.35
N ASP A 167 8.24 7.63 10.24
CA ASP A 167 9.40 7.05 9.55
C ASP A 167 9.44 7.44 8.06
N ILE A 168 8.29 7.38 7.39
CA ILE A 168 8.15 7.82 5.99
C ILE A 168 8.38 9.34 5.89
N ARG A 169 7.76 10.13 6.77
CA ARG A 169 7.86 11.60 6.71
C ARG A 169 9.27 12.11 6.98
N LYS A 170 9.95 11.56 7.99
CA LYS A 170 11.28 12.01 8.41
C LYS A 170 12.41 11.35 7.66
N LEU A 171 12.11 10.32 6.85
CA LEU A 171 13.12 9.49 6.21
C LEU A 171 14.13 8.93 7.23
N GLY A 172 13.66 8.72 8.46
CA GLY A 172 14.47 8.42 9.65
C GLY A 172 14.48 6.95 10.06
N ALA A 173 14.07 6.08 9.14
CA ALA A 173 13.87 4.66 9.41
C ALA A 173 15.15 3.92 9.82
N THR A 174 14.95 2.86 10.61
CA THR A 174 15.94 1.81 10.86
C THR A 174 16.38 1.12 9.55
N SER A 175 17.57 0.52 9.55
CA SER A 175 18.19 -0.09 8.35
C SER A 175 17.29 -1.10 7.61
N THR A 176 16.37 -1.76 8.32
CA THR A 176 15.43 -2.75 7.75
C THR A 176 14.27 -2.13 6.99
N LEU A 177 13.95 -0.85 7.23
CA LEU A 177 12.80 -0.13 6.66
C LEU A 177 13.20 0.82 5.53
N ILE A 178 14.48 1.19 5.44
CA ILE A 178 15.01 2.08 4.40
C ILE A 178 14.69 1.58 3.00
N LYS A 179 14.72 0.27 2.76
CA LYS A 179 14.48 -0.31 1.44
C LYS A 179 13.03 -0.07 0.98
N GLU A 180 12.06 -0.33 1.84
CA GLU A 180 10.64 -0.14 1.56
C GLU A 180 10.31 1.34 1.40
N ILE A 181 10.84 2.21 2.27
CA ILE A 181 10.64 3.66 2.14
C ILE A 181 11.24 4.19 0.84
N LYS A 182 12.45 3.73 0.44
CA LYS A 182 13.02 4.03 -0.87
C LYS A 182 12.07 3.63 -2.00
N GLN A 183 11.42 2.47 -1.92
CA GLN A 183 10.47 2.01 -2.95
C GLN A 183 9.23 2.91 -3.03
N ILE A 184 8.69 3.33 -1.88
CA ILE A 184 7.56 4.28 -1.82
C ILE A 184 7.93 5.57 -2.55
N HIS A 185 9.06 6.18 -2.18
CA HIS A 185 9.53 7.43 -2.77
C HIS A 185 9.80 7.33 -4.28
N GLN A 186 10.50 6.28 -4.72
CA GLN A 186 10.72 6.03 -6.15
C GLN A 186 9.43 5.82 -6.94
N LYS A 187 8.39 5.23 -6.31
CA LYS A 187 7.09 5.03 -6.94
C LYS A 187 6.37 6.37 -7.12
N ILE A 188 6.39 7.20 -6.09
CA ILE A 188 5.78 8.54 -6.07
C ILE A 188 6.45 9.44 -7.11
N GLU A 189 7.79 9.44 -7.15
CA GLU A 189 8.57 10.19 -8.15
C GLU A 189 8.21 9.77 -9.58
N LYS A 190 8.09 8.47 -9.84
CA LYS A 190 7.65 7.94 -11.15
C LYS A 190 6.20 8.31 -11.51
N LEU A 191 5.35 8.49 -10.51
CA LEU A 191 3.97 8.95 -10.71
C LEU A 191 3.90 10.47 -10.92
N GLY A 192 4.94 11.22 -10.52
CA GLY A 192 4.95 12.68 -10.62
C GLY A 192 3.96 13.36 -9.68
N ILE A 193 3.66 12.73 -8.52
CA ILE A 193 2.66 13.21 -7.57
C ILE A 193 3.32 13.66 -6.27
N GLN A 194 2.72 14.64 -5.61
CA GLN A 194 3.00 14.97 -4.22
C GLN A 194 2.23 14.02 -3.29
N ILE A 195 2.82 13.71 -2.13
CA ILE A 195 2.14 12.95 -1.08
C ILE A 195 1.98 13.73 0.21
N HIS A 196 0.84 13.53 0.85
CA HIS A 196 0.54 14.03 2.19
C HIS A 196 0.28 12.83 3.10
N ILE A 197 1.31 12.36 3.80
CA ILE A 197 1.15 11.24 4.73
C ILE A 197 0.70 11.73 6.11
N THR A 198 -0.39 11.18 6.61
CA THR A 198 -1.04 11.58 7.87
C THR A 198 -1.44 10.37 8.68
N HIS A 199 -1.40 10.52 10.00
CA HIS A 199 -1.91 9.52 10.91
C HIS A 199 -3.43 9.66 11.02
N LEU A 200 -4.14 8.54 10.91
CA LEU A 200 -5.59 8.45 11.08
C LEU A 200 -5.86 7.55 12.29
N SER A 201 -6.61 8.01 13.28
CA SER A 201 -6.98 7.15 14.42
C SER A 201 -7.66 5.86 13.92
N GLY A 202 -7.31 4.71 14.50
CA GLY A 202 -7.86 3.41 14.12
C GLY A 202 -9.40 3.34 14.12
N VAL A 203 -10.06 4.13 14.98
CA VAL A 203 -11.53 4.27 15.02
C VAL A 203 -12.09 4.85 13.71
N LYS A 204 -11.31 5.63 12.98
CA LYS A 204 -11.67 6.16 11.66
C LYS A 204 -11.15 5.27 10.51
N ASN A 205 -10.43 4.20 10.82
CA ASN A 205 -9.82 3.27 9.86
C ASN A 205 -10.61 1.97 9.71
N GLU A 206 -11.88 1.94 10.11
CA GLU A 206 -12.69 0.70 10.21
C GLU A 206 -12.72 -0.10 8.91
N ILE A 207 -12.85 0.59 7.77
CA ILE A 207 -12.92 -0.07 6.46
C ILE A 207 -11.60 -0.78 6.16
N ALA A 208 -10.48 -0.08 6.26
CA ALA A 208 -9.19 -0.69 5.96
C ALA A 208 -8.84 -1.77 7.00
N ASP A 209 -9.09 -1.56 8.29
CA ASP A 209 -8.87 -2.57 9.35
C ASP A 209 -9.64 -3.86 9.08
N ALA A 210 -10.94 -3.76 8.79
CA ALA A 210 -11.73 -4.93 8.47
C ALA A 210 -11.31 -5.58 7.14
N LEU A 211 -10.88 -4.80 6.13
CA LEU A 211 -10.32 -5.34 4.88
C LEU A 211 -8.96 -6.03 5.07
N SER A 212 -8.11 -5.58 6.01
CA SER A 212 -6.79 -6.18 6.25
C SER A 212 -6.92 -7.49 7.04
N ARG A 213 -7.94 -7.54 7.92
CA ARG A 213 -8.39 -8.72 8.66
C ARG A 213 -9.25 -9.66 7.83
N LEU A 214 -9.57 -9.30 6.59
CA LEU A 214 -10.42 -10.06 5.70
C LEU A 214 -9.81 -11.40 5.31
N SER A 215 -8.51 -11.60 5.47
CA SER A 215 -7.94 -12.95 5.37
C SER A 215 -8.20 -13.84 6.59
N ARG A 216 -8.70 -13.29 7.70
CA ARG A 216 -9.40 -14.05 8.75
C ARG A 216 -10.91 -14.09 8.52
N ALA A 217 -11.51 -13.04 7.94
CA ALA A 217 -12.96 -12.94 7.76
C ALA A 217 -13.50 -13.57 6.45
N GLY A 218 -12.65 -13.77 5.45
CA GLY A 218 -12.93 -14.41 4.16
C GLY A 218 -12.77 -15.93 4.21
N ASP A 219 -12.26 -16.48 5.31
CA ASP A 219 -12.27 -17.92 5.58
C ASP A 219 -13.63 -18.39 6.14
N TYR A 220 -14.56 -17.47 6.46
CA TYR A 220 -15.90 -17.85 6.87
C TYR A 220 -16.74 -18.23 5.64
N LYS A 221 -16.66 -19.50 5.24
CA LYS A 221 -17.71 -20.11 4.41
C LYS A 221 -18.98 -20.18 5.26
N LEU A 222 -20.07 -19.54 4.82
CA LEU A 222 -21.37 -19.77 5.44
C LEU A 222 -21.65 -21.27 5.39
N LYS A 223 -22.08 -21.86 6.52
CA LYS A 223 -22.40 -23.28 6.53
C LYS A 223 -23.44 -23.56 5.45
N GLU A 224 -23.15 -24.53 4.60
CA GLU A 224 -24.00 -24.87 3.45
C GLU A 224 -25.43 -25.23 3.89
N LYS A 225 -25.59 -25.84 5.06
CA LYS A 225 -26.90 -26.08 5.67
C LYS A 225 -27.71 -24.80 5.93
N ILE A 226 -27.05 -23.69 6.30
CA ILE A 226 -27.69 -22.39 6.50
C ILE A 226 -28.11 -21.81 5.15
N PHE A 227 -27.18 -21.80 4.18
CA PHE A 227 -27.50 -21.40 2.80
C PHE A 227 -28.70 -22.17 2.24
N GLN A 228 -28.69 -23.50 2.40
CA GLN A 228 -29.76 -24.38 1.95
C GLN A 228 -31.10 -24.04 2.60
N LYS A 229 -31.08 -23.85 3.92
CA LYS A 229 -32.29 -23.47 4.66
C LYS A 229 -32.82 -22.10 4.24
N THR A 230 -31.96 -21.12 3.97
CA THR A 230 -32.37 -19.76 3.57
C THR A 230 -33.05 -19.76 2.21
N TYR A 231 -32.47 -20.40 1.19
CA TYR A 231 -33.08 -20.42 -0.15
C TYR A 231 -34.43 -21.16 -0.14
N LEU A 232 -34.55 -22.24 0.66
CA LEU A 232 -35.80 -22.99 0.82
C LEU A 232 -36.88 -22.17 1.53
N LEU A 233 -36.52 -21.46 2.60
CA LEU A 233 -37.46 -20.64 3.37
C LEU A 233 -37.95 -19.42 2.59
N MET A 234 -37.08 -18.81 1.80
CA MET A 234 -37.40 -17.60 1.03
C MET A 234 -38.02 -17.91 -0.33
N ASN A 235 -38.02 -19.16 -0.77
CA ASN A 235 -38.43 -19.58 -2.12
C ASN A 235 -37.70 -18.80 -3.24
N LEU A 236 -36.42 -18.51 -3.00
CA LEU A 236 -35.56 -17.74 -3.89
C LEU A 236 -34.41 -18.64 -4.39
N ASN A 237 -34.04 -18.53 -5.67
CA ASN A 237 -32.98 -19.36 -6.26
C ASN A 237 -31.83 -18.48 -6.79
N PRO A 238 -30.85 -18.10 -5.94
CA PRO A 238 -29.73 -17.28 -6.39
C PRO A 238 -28.85 -18.07 -7.37
N THR A 239 -28.47 -17.44 -8.48
CA THR A 239 -27.69 -18.07 -9.56
C THR A 239 -26.21 -17.69 -9.54
N ILE A 240 -25.85 -16.65 -8.79
CA ILE A 240 -24.48 -16.16 -8.64
C ILE A 240 -24.16 -15.76 -7.20
N ASP A 241 -22.96 -16.12 -6.75
CA ASP A 241 -22.42 -15.77 -5.43
C ASP A 241 -21.41 -14.61 -5.55
N LEU A 242 -21.75 -13.46 -4.99
CA LEU A 242 -20.93 -12.26 -5.03
C LEU A 242 -20.09 -12.14 -3.76
N PHE A 243 -18.86 -11.67 -3.95
CA PHE A 243 -17.85 -11.48 -2.91
C PHE A 243 -17.25 -12.78 -2.32
N SER A 244 -17.37 -13.90 -3.03
CA SER A 244 -16.75 -15.17 -2.65
C SER A 244 -15.50 -15.51 -3.50
N GLN A 245 -14.81 -16.58 -3.11
CA GLN A 245 -13.59 -17.16 -3.69
C GLN A 245 -13.81 -18.65 -3.95
N HIS A 246 -12.93 -19.28 -4.75
CA HIS A 246 -13.07 -20.68 -5.17
C HIS A 246 -13.21 -21.74 -4.05
N PHE A 247 -12.86 -21.40 -2.80
CA PHE A 247 -12.91 -22.34 -1.67
C PHE A 247 -14.06 -22.05 -0.70
N ASN A 248 -14.69 -20.87 -0.80
CA ASN A 248 -15.80 -20.46 0.07
C ASN A 248 -17.08 -20.11 -0.70
N ASN A 249 -17.08 -20.28 -2.03
CA ASN A 249 -18.26 -20.09 -2.85
C ASN A 249 -19.37 -21.10 -2.50
N LEU A 250 -20.61 -20.61 -2.51
CA LEU A 250 -21.82 -21.41 -2.29
C LEU A 250 -22.49 -21.80 -3.60
N LEU A 251 -22.18 -21.07 -4.69
CA LEU A 251 -22.70 -21.30 -6.02
C LEU A 251 -21.56 -21.58 -7.01
N PRO A 252 -21.78 -22.40 -8.05
CA PRO A 252 -20.77 -22.65 -9.08
C PRO A 252 -20.31 -21.39 -9.80
N ARG A 253 -21.22 -20.42 -9.96
CA ARG A 253 -20.97 -19.10 -10.52
C ARG A 253 -20.68 -18.13 -9.39
N PHE A 254 -19.49 -17.53 -9.39
CA PHE A 254 -19.13 -16.56 -8.36
C PHE A 254 -18.21 -15.43 -8.87
N MET A 255 -18.25 -14.29 -8.17
CA MET A 255 -17.40 -13.13 -8.42
C MET A 255 -16.61 -12.77 -7.17
N SER A 256 -15.30 -12.59 -7.34
CA SER A 256 -14.42 -12.18 -6.24
C SER A 256 -14.01 -10.71 -6.34
N THR A 257 -13.54 -10.17 -5.21
CA THR A 257 -12.92 -8.84 -5.17
C THR A 257 -11.45 -8.86 -5.61
N ILE A 258 -10.83 -10.04 -5.76
CA ILE A 258 -9.42 -10.21 -6.16
C ILE A 258 -9.29 -11.34 -7.16
N ARG A 259 -8.68 -11.06 -8.31
CA ARG A 259 -8.36 -12.05 -9.34
C ARG A 259 -7.56 -13.23 -8.78
N ARG A 260 -8.11 -14.45 -8.83
CA ARG A 260 -7.37 -15.70 -8.61
C ARG A 260 -7.65 -16.69 -9.73
N HIS A 261 -8.59 -17.61 -9.54
CA HIS A 261 -8.91 -18.69 -10.47
C HIS A 261 -10.36 -19.16 -10.26
N GLY A 262 -11.09 -19.37 -11.36
CA GLY A 262 -12.48 -19.87 -11.35
C GLY A 262 -13.58 -18.81 -11.26
N GLU A 263 -13.24 -17.53 -11.10
CA GLU A 263 -14.23 -16.44 -10.98
C GLU A 263 -14.75 -16.00 -12.36
N ILE A 264 -16.05 -15.71 -12.46
CA ILE A 264 -16.66 -15.24 -13.73
C ILE A 264 -16.26 -13.80 -14.03
N ALA A 265 -16.10 -12.98 -12.99
CA ALA A 265 -15.61 -11.61 -13.09
C ALA A 265 -14.87 -11.21 -11.82
N ILE A 266 -14.06 -10.16 -11.95
CA ILE A 266 -13.35 -9.50 -10.85
C ILE A 266 -14.03 -8.17 -10.54
N ASP A 267 -13.95 -7.76 -9.27
CA ASP A 267 -14.48 -6.48 -8.80
C ASP A 267 -16.01 -6.40 -8.92
N ALA A 268 -16.69 -7.18 -8.08
CA ALA A 268 -18.14 -7.33 -8.09
C ALA A 268 -18.90 -5.98 -8.07
N LEU A 269 -18.37 -4.95 -7.41
CA LEU A 269 -19.02 -3.62 -7.34
C LEU A 269 -19.03 -2.88 -8.68
N ASN A 270 -18.07 -3.17 -9.57
CA ASN A 270 -17.96 -2.55 -10.89
C ASN A 270 -18.65 -3.35 -12.01
N GLN A 271 -19.26 -4.49 -11.69
CA GLN A 271 -20.05 -5.28 -12.64
C GLN A 271 -21.53 -4.89 -12.59
N THR A 272 -22.25 -5.07 -13.69
CA THR A 272 -23.70 -4.90 -13.74
C THR A 272 -24.38 -6.08 -13.03
N TRP A 273 -25.34 -5.80 -12.14
CA TRP A 273 -26.06 -6.82 -11.36
C TRP A 273 -27.47 -7.09 -11.92
N LYS A 274 -27.70 -6.80 -13.19
CA LYS A 274 -29.02 -6.97 -13.81
C LYS A 274 -29.16 -8.38 -14.38
N MET A 275 -30.40 -8.90 -14.38
CA MET A 275 -30.85 -10.13 -15.05
C MET A 275 -30.70 -11.47 -14.32
N GLU A 276 -30.17 -11.50 -13.10
CA GLU A 276 -30.11 -12.74 -12.31
C GLU A 276 -30.20 -12.46 -10.81
N LEU A 277 -30.66 -13.41 -10.00
CA LEU A 277 -30.79 -13.22 -8.55
C LEU A 277 -29.44 -13.49 -7.86
N GLN A 278 -28.93 -12.55 -7.09
CA GLN A 278 -27.62 -12.70 -6.45
C GLN A 278 -27.70 -13.10 -4.99
N TRP A 279 -26.76 -13.95 -4.60
CA TRP A 279 -26.36 -14.14 -3.22
C TRP A 279 -25.18 -13.23 -2.91
N ILE A 280 -25.34 -12.31 -1.95
CA ILE A 280 -24.34 -11.30 -1.62
C ILE A 280 -23.89 -11.51 -0.18
N HIS A 281 -22.65 -11.94 0.01
CA HIS A 281 -22.02 -12.02 1.33
C HIS A 281 -20.79 -11.12 1.37
N PRO A 282 -20.99 -9.79 1.43
CA PRO A 282 -19.90 -8.86 1.30
C PRO A 282 -19.11 -8.79 2.60
N PRO A 283 -17.81 -8.47 2.52
CA PRO A 283 -17.09 -7.97 3.68
C PRO A 283 -17.85 -6.83 4.34
N ILE A 284 -17.92 -6.82 5.67
CA ILE A 284 -18.68 -5.84 6.47
C ILE A 284 -18.47 -4.39 5.99
N PRO A 285 -17.23 -3.94 5.67
CA PRO A 285 -17.02 -2.56 5.20
C PRO A 285 -17.64 -2.23 3.84
N LEU A 286 -17.93 -3.24 3.02
CA LEU A 286 -18.52 -3.05 1.70
C LEU A 286 -20.05 -3.03 1.76
N LEU A 287 -20.64 -3.34 2.92
CA LEU A 287 -22.08 -3.36 3.07
C LEU A 287 -22.75 -2.03 2.64
N PRO A 288 -22.24 -0.84 3.00
CA PRO A 288 -22.81 0.43 2.52
C PRO A 288 -22.74 0.59 1.00
N ALA A 289 -21.63 0.20 0.37
CA ALA A 289 -21.46 0.30 -1.08
C ALA A 289 -22.38 -0.68 -1.84
N VAL A 290 -22.53 -1.89 -1.30
CA VAL A 290 -23.49 -2.90 -1.81
C VAL A 290 -24.91 -2.38 -1.73
N LEU A 291 -25.32 -1.82 -0.58
CA LEU A 291 -26.66 -1.26 -0.39
C LEU A 291 -26.91 -0.06 -1.32
N LYS A 292 -25.92 0.81 -1.52
CA LYS A 292 -25.98 1.92 -2.49
C LYS A 292 -26.22 1.37 -3.90
N LYS A 293 -25.44 0.37 -4.33
CA LYS A 293 -25.55 -0.22 -5.67
C LYS A 293 -26.89 -0.92 -5.90
N ILE A 294 -27.41 -1.67 -4.92
CA ILE A 294 -28.74 -2.30 -5.02
C ILE A 294 -29.83 -1.25 -5.23
N ARG A 295 -29.75 -0.14 -4.49
CA ARG A 295 -30.67 0.99 -4.62
C ARG A 295 -30.55 1.67 -5.99
N GLU A 296 -29.34 1.88 -6.49
CA GLU A 296 -29.10 2.55 -7.78
C GLU A 296 -29.50 1.67 -8.97
N GLU A 297 -29.24 0.37 -8.90
CA GLU A 297 -29.58 -0.57 -9.98
C GLU A 297 -31.01 -1.11 -9.91
N GLN A 298 -31.73 -0.85 -8.80
CA GLN A 298 -33.11 -1.30 -8.55
C GLN A 298 -33.25 -2.81 -8.74
N ILE A 299 -32.37 -3.57 -8.09
CA ILE A 299 -32.34 -5.03 -8.19
C ILE A 299 -32.88 -5.70 -6.92
N GLU A 300 -33.33 -6.94 -7.09
CA GLU A 300 -33.61 -7.83 -5.98
C GLU A 300 -32.39 -8.72 -5.71
N ALA A 301 -31.96 -8.81 -4.44
CA ALA A 301 -30.80 -9.58 -4.03
C ALA A 301 -30.93 -10.10 -2.61
N ILE A 302 -30.29 -11.23 -2.31
CA ILE A 302 -30.18 -11.77 -0.95
C ILE A 302 -28.86 -11.29 -0.36
N ILE A 303 -28.91 -10.54 0.75
CA ILE A 303 -27.71 -10.03 1.43
C ILE A 303 -27.53 -10.73 2.77
N ILE A 304 -26.34 -11.26 3.01
CA ILE A 304 -25.91 -11.72 4.32
C ILE A 304 -25.06 -10.62 4.97
N ALA A 305 -25.59 -10.05 6.03
CA ALA A 305 -24.94 -9.01 6.81
C ALA A 305 -24.82 -9.45 8.29
N PRO A 306 -23.79 -9.01 9.01
CA PRO A 306 -23.71 -9.23 10.46
C PRO A 306 -24.83 -8.47 11.18
N LEU A 307 -25.40 -9.08 12.22
CA LEU A 307 -26.32 -8.39 13.13
C LEU A 307 -25.51 -7.43 14.02
N GLN A 308 -25.68 -6.12 13.84
CA GLN A 308 -25.14 -5.11 14.76
C GLN A 308 -26.26 -4.62 15.69
N LEU A 309 -26.12 -4.87 16.98
CA LEU A 309 -27.14 -4.60 18.03
C LEU A 309 -27.37 -3.10 18.36
N GLY A 310 -27.05 -2.18 17.45
CA GLY A 310 -27.16 -0.72 17.67
C GLY A 310 -28.09 0.03 16.71
N GLN A 311 -28.84 -0.67 15.86
CA GLN A 311 -29.69 -0.06 14.82
C GLN A 311 -31.12 -0.65 14.75
N ILE A 312 -31.61 -1.26 15.83
CA ILE A 312 -33.03 -1.61 16.01
C ILE A 312 -33.69 -0.56 16.90
#